data_AF-K1P4T0-F1
#
_entry.id   AF-K1P4T0-F1
#
_cell.length_a   1.000
_cell.length_b   1.000
_cell.length_c   1.000
_cell.angle_alpha   90.00
_cell.angle_beta   90.00
_cell.angle_gamma   90.00
#
_symmetry.space_group_name_H-M   'P 1'
#
loop_
_entity.id
_entity.type
_entity.pdbx_description
1 polymer ?
#
loop_
_entity_poly.entity_id
_entity_poly.type
_entity_poly.pdbx_seq_one_letter_code
_entity_poly.pdbx_strand_id
1 'polypeptide(L)'
;MNRLRNEIRRYVREIENVLKHPKTTEEVTRCIEEFYKITVGHKPTIQTKFKDICFVREVFLSEFYPTILHVLIQTLKVEWFSNPDHKRLSEVFDKSFTDGDAAGAFTVLIRSVDNLDVSFKLNKCVSLLEKFLDDHGLFQIIQTACKTAPDSSLDFVLEDLISLIATLPDKTANKLQLQNSEKFYPQQYIPLLCDEMMQVLRNLHQKIYSSQDIHLEFVSRVIGKVCVSGHAGTVCESLVPHLERAVREDYIWCRITERIVTGVPDRCLECTLTSLLSKITWYGLVEMLIGGSVTKKPKIQYLLCTKLIFHRHSQEAKKVLSDGLGYMFVFLNDGCPDLLEEIIVRNTMVMRELLTVWADSSAVRHTSVEQHLYITKALLIGLGFLKESDKAGIRDGEKKKSGPIELDVKMLSDTIWLDGR
;
A
#
# COMPACT_ATOMS: atom_id res chain seq x y z
N MET A 1 -0.55 31.43 -19.52
CA MET A 1 -1.01 30.35 -18.60
C MET A 1 -2.30 30.73 -17.89
N ASN A 2 -2.34 31.76 -17.03
CA ASN A 2 -3.56 32.15 -16.29
C ASN A 2 -4.79 32.48 -17.16
N ARG A 3 -4.60 33.11 -18.32
CA ARG A 3 -5.69 33.39 -19.27
C ARG A 3 -6.34 32.11 -19.80
N LEU A 4 -5.55 31.08 -20.11
CA LEU A 4 -6.02 29.80 -20.62
C LEU A 4 -6.75 29.01 -19.53
N ARG A 5 -6.22 28.98 -18.28
CA ARG A 5 -6.95 28.39 -17.13
C ARG A 5 -8.30 29.06 -16.88
N ASN A 6 -8.38 30.38 -17.02
CA ASN A 6 -9.65 31.11 -16.90
C ASN A 6 -10.63 30.78 -18.03
N GLU A 7 -10.15 30.53 -19.26
CA GLU A 7 -10.98 30.07 -20.37
C GLU A 7 -11.52 28.66 -20.13
N ILE A 8 -10.68 27.73 -19.64
CA ILE A 8 -11.12 26.38 -19.24
C ILE A 8 -12.17 26.47 -18.13
N ARG A 9 -11.94 27.28 -17.09
CA ARG A 9 -12.90 27.47 -16.00
C ARG A 9 -14.26 28.01 -16.49
N ARG A 10 -14.27 28.94 -17.46
CA ARG A 10 -15.52 29.44 -18.06
C ARG A 10 -16.25 28.34 -18.81
N TYR A 11 -15.53 27.58 -19.62
CA TYR A 11 -16.07 26.43 -20.35
C TYR A 11 -16.66 25.37 -19.41
N VAL A 12 -15.97 25.04 -18.31
CA VAL A 12 -16.47 24.11 -17.28
C VAL A 12 -17.76 24.62 -16.64
N ARG A 13 -17.86 25.92 -16.33
CA ARG A 13 -19.10 26.51 -15.79
C ARG A 13 -20.25 26.46 -16.78
N GLU A 14 -19.99 26.63 -18.08
CA GLU A 14 -21.00 26.47 -19.12
C GLU A 14 -21.52 25.03 -19.17
N ILE A 15 -20.62 24.03 -19.11
CA ILE A 15 -20.99 22.61 -19.01
C ILE A 15 -21.86 22.36 -17.78
N GLU A 16 -21.44 22.84 -16.60
CA GLU A 16 -22.20 22.64 -15.37
C GLU A 16 -23.61 23.23 -15.47
N ASN A 17 -23.76 24.42 -16.07
CA ASN A 17 -25.06 25.06 -16.22
C ASN A 17 -25.99 24.25 -17.14
N VAL A 18 -25.45 23.72 -18.25
CA VAL A 18 -26.22 22.87 -19.17
C VAL A 18 -26.64 21.56 -18.48
N LEU A 19 -25.74 20.93 -17.71
CA LEU A 19 -26.04 19.69 -17.00
C LEU A 19 -27.07 19.90 -15.88
N LYS A 20 -27.01 21.02 -15.16
CA LYS A 20 -27.95 21.36 -14.06
C LYS A 20 -29.33 21.75 -14.58
N HIS A 21 -29.42 22.38 -15.75
CA HIS A 21 -30.67 22.87 -16.34
C HIS A 21 -30.84 22.42 -17.80
N PRO A 22 -30.93 21.10 -18.07
CA PRO A 22 -30.98 20.58 -19.42
C PRO A 22 -32.34 20.85 -20.07
N LYS A 23 -32.34 21.30 -21.33
CA LYS A 23 -33.59 21.49 -22.11
C LYS A 23 -34.02 20.20 -22.80
N THR A 24 -33.06 19.42 -23.30
CA THR A 24 -33.31 18.14 -23.99
C THR A 24 -32.23 17.10 -23.66
N THR A 25 -32.54 15.82 -23.85
CA THR A 25 -31.57 14.73 -23.70
C THR A 25 -30.42 14.85 -24.69
N GLU A 26 -30.68 15.26 -25.94
CA GLU A 26 -29.65 15.50 -26.96
C GLU A 26 -28.69 16.63 -26.60
N GLU A 27 -29.14 17.63 -25.84
CA GLU A 27 -28.28 18.69 -25.33
C GLU A 27 -27.33 18.15 -24.26
N VAL A 28 -27.83 17.30 -23.35
CA VAL A 28 -27.01 16.59 -22.36
C VAL A 28 -25.99 15.68 -23.05
N THR A 29 -26.42 14.83 -23.98
CA THR A 29 -25.52 13.91 -24.71
C THR A 29 -24.38 14.66 -25.39
N ARG A 30 -24.71 15.75 -26.12
CA ARG A 30 -23.69 16.59 -26.76
C ARG A 30 -22.77 17.26 -25.75
N CYS A 31 -23.31 17.75 -24.64
CA CYS A 31 -22.51 18.36 -23.57
C CYS A 31 -21.50 17.37 -22.98
N ILE A 32 -21.93 16.13 -22.71
CA ILE A 32 -21.05 15.08 -22.19
C ILE A 32 -19.99 14.70 -23.23
N GLU A 33 -20.37 14.53 -24.50
CA GLU A 33 -19.43 14.22 -25.59
C GLU A 33 -18.35 15.31 -25.75
N GLU A 34 -18.69 16.57 -25.54
CA GLU A 34 -17.77 17.68 -25.70
C GLU A 34 -16.67 17.69 -24.64
N PHE A 35 -16.99 17.50 -23.36
CA PHE A 35 -15.95 17.40 -22.34
C PHE A 35 -15.24 16.04 -22.39
N TYR A 36 -15.94 14.96 -22.76
CA TYR A 36 -15.34 13.64 -22.96
C TYR A 36 -14.23 13.70 -24.03
N LYS A 37 -14.41 14.46 -25.11
CA LYS A 37 -13.33 14.71 -26.09
C LYS A 37 -12.07 15.26 -25.43
N ILE A 38 -12.20 16.21 -24.50
CA ILE A 38 -11.04 16.76 -23.77
C ILE A 38 -10.38 15.67 -22.92
N THR A 39 -11.18 14.86 -22.22
CA THR A 39 -10.72 13.72 -21.42
C THR A 39 -9.84 12.75 -22.24
N VAL A 40 -10.25 12.44 -23.48
CA VAL A 40 -9.51 11.56 -24.40
C VAL A 40 -8.48 12.28 -25.30
N GLY A 41 -8.23 13.57 -25.09
CA GLY A 41 -7.21 14.34 -25.84
C GLY A 41 -7.62 14.84 -27.22
N HIS A 42 -8.91 14.82 -27.53
CA HIS A 42 -9.49 15.39 -28.75
C HIS A 42 -9.93 16.84 -28.54
N LYS A 43 -9.89 17.65 -29.61
CA LYS A 43 -10.37 19.03 -29.55
C LYS A 43 -11.91 19.06 -29.42
N PRO A 44 -12.47 19.85 -28.49
CA PRO A 44 -13.91 20.07 -28.44
C PRO A 44 -14.36 20.82 -29.69
N THR A 45 -15.57 20.54 -30.13
CA THR A 45 -16.21 21.13 -31.32
C THR A 45 -16.74 22.52 -31.02
N ILE A 46 -17.18 22.76 -29.78
CA ILE A 46 -17.80 24.02 -29.36
C ILE A 46 -16.71 24.98 -28.84
N GLN A 47 -16.45 26.03 -29.64
CA GLN A 47 -15.56 27.17 -29.33
C GLN A 47 -14.05 26.87 -29.23
N THR A 48 -13.41 26.53 -30.35
CA THR A 48 -11.96 26.32 -30.44
C THR A 48 -11.13 27.61 -30.24
N LYS A 49 -10.89 27.98 -28.98
CA LYS A 49 -9.77 28.87 -28.56
C LYS A 49 -8.56 28.09 -28.00
N PHE A 50 -8.71 26.78 -27.80
CA PHE A 50 -7.69 25.91 -27.22
C PHE A 50 -6.64 25.50 -28.28
N LYS A 51 -5.58 26.31 -28.40
CA LYS A 51 -4.45 26.02 -29.31
C LYS A 51 -3.60 24.84 -28.85
N ASP A 52 -3.46 24.64 -27.54
CA ASP A 52 -2.69 23.55 -26.92
C ASP A 52 -3.62 22.59 -26.18
N ILE A 53 -4.01 21.51 -26.86
CA ILE A 53 -4.96 20.52 -26.31
C ILE A 53 -4.33 19.68 -25.21
N CYS A 54 -3.01 19.45 -25.26
CA CYS A 54 -2.30 18.66 -24.25
C CYS A 54 -2.30 19.37 -22.91
N PHE A 55 -1.92 20.65 -22.90
CA PHE A 55 -1.99 21.47 -21.69
C PHE A 55 -3.43 21.63 -21.17
N VAL A 56 -4.39 21.84 -22.08
CA VAL A 56 -5.81 21.98 -21.69
C VAL A 56 -6.32 20.70 -21.05
N ARG A 57 -6.00 19.53 -21.62
CA ARG A 57 -6.36 18.23 -21.05
C ARG A 57 -5.75 18.04 -19.67
N GLU A 58 -4.46 18.32 -19.50
CA GLU A 58 -3.77 18.15 -18.22
C GLU A 58 -4.39 19.03 -17.11
N VAL A 59 -4.65 20.31 -17.41
CA VAL A 59 -5.32 21.21 -16.47
C VAL A 59 -6.77 20.78 -16.22
N PHE A 60 -7.49 20.32 -17.25
CA PHE A 60 -8.86 19.86 -17.13
C PHE A 60 -8.97 18.64 -16.20
N LEU A 61 -8.14 17.63 -16.42
CA LEU A 61 -8.10 16.41 -15.63
C LEU A 61 -7.72 16.68 -14.17
N SER A 62 -6.73 17.55 -13.94
CA SER A 62 -6.24 17.86 -12.59
C SER A 62 -7.16 18.78 -11.78
N GLU A 63 -7.76 19.80 -12.39
CA GLU A 63 -8.49 20.85 -11.65
C GLU A 63 -10.02 20.75 -11.72
N PHE A 64 -10.58 20.20 -12.80
CA PHE A 64 -12.02 20.36 -13.11
C PHE A 64 -12.77 19.05 -13.29
N TYR A 65 -12.08 17.99 -13.70
CA TYR A 65 -12.70 16.71 -14.01
C TYR A 65 -13.47 16.09 -12.82
N PRO A 66 -12.92 16.02 -11.59
CA PRO A 66 -13.68 15.51 -10.44
C PRO A 66 -14.97 16.31 -10.16
N THR A 67 -14.93 17.63 -10.35
CA THR A 67 -16.11 18.50 -10.16
C THR A 67 -17.20 18.20 -11.18
N ILE A 68 -16.83 18.01 -12.45
CA ILE A 68 -17.79 17.66 -13.51
C ILE A 68 -18.41 16.28 -13.24
N LEU A 69 -17.59 15.28 -12.89
CA LEU A 69 -18.09 13.94 -12.56
C LEU A 69 -19.09 13.98 -11.39
N HIS A 70 -18.81 14.78 -10.36
CA HIS A 70 -19.73 14.96 -9.26
C HIS A 70 -21.05 15.61 -9.74
N VAL A 71 -21.00 16.64 -10.59
CA VAL A 71 -22.21 17.25 -11.17
C VAL A 71 -23.01 16.23 -11.99
N LEU A 72 -22.34 15.37 -12.78
CA LEU A 72 -23.00 14.31 -13.53
C LEU A 72 -23.79 13.37 -12.62
N ILE A 73 -23.20 12.92 -11.51
CA ILE A 73 -23.89 12.07 -10.52
C ILE A 73 -25.08 12.82 -9.89
N GLN A 74 -24.93 14.10 -9.57
CA GLN A 74 -26.02 14.90 -8.99
C GLN A 74 -27.19 15.10 -9.97
N THR A 75 -26.90 15.22 -11.26
CA THR A 75 -27.90 15.45 -12.32
C THR A 75 -28.50 14.16 -12.90
N LEU A 76 -28.05 13.00 -12.43
CA LEU A 76 -28.39 11.68 -12.95
C LEU A 76 -29.90 11.40 -12.87
N LYS A 77 -30.48 10.95 -13.99
CA LYS A 77 -31.90 10.58 -14.14
C LYS A 77 -32.05 9.12 -14.60
N VAL A 78 -33.08 8.44 -14.12
CA VAL A 78 -33.40 7.04 -14.48
C VAL A 78 -33.64 6.90 -16.00
N GLU A 79 -34.33 7.86 -16.59
CA GLU A 79 -34.69 7.90 -18.02
C GLU A 79 -33.48 7.83 -18.96
N TRP A 80 -32.29 8.24 -18.51
CA TRP A 80 -31.07 8.19 -19.32
C TRP A 80 -30.60 6.76 -19.59
N PHE A 81 -31.04 5.80 -18.78
CA PHE A 81 -30.58 4.41 -18.83
C PHE A 81 -31.70 3.42 -19.15
N SER A 82 -32.96 3.78 -18.86
CA SER A 82 -34.11 2.90 -19.13
C SER A 82 -34.65 3.01 -20.56
N ASN A 83 -34.42 4.13 -21.26
CA ASN A 83 -34.91 4.31 -22.63
C ASN A 83 -33.87 3.83 -23.68
N PRO A 84 -34.22 2.88 -24.57
CA PRO A 84 -33.34 2.44 -25.66
C PRO A 84 -32.83 3.58 -26.55
N ASP A 85 -33.63 4.63 -26.76
CA ASP A 85 -33.24 5.79 -27.57
C ASP A 85 -32.08 6.59 -26.94
N HIS A 86 -31.88 6.44 -25.63
CA HIS A 86 -30.82 7.11 -24.88
C HIS A 86 -29.56 6.26 -24.73
N LYS A 87 -29.42 5.15 -25.48
CA LYS A 87 -28.24 4.26 -25.41
C LYS A 87 -26.93 5.03 -25.56
N ARG A 88 -26.87 5.98 -26.49
CA ARG A 88 -25.68 6.82 -26.72
C ARG A 88 -25.33 7.69 -25.51
N LEU A 89 -26.33 8.25 -24.83
CA LEU A 89 -26.13 9.03 -23.61
C LEU A 89 -25.54 8.14 -22.51
N SER A 90 -26.13 6.96 -22.28
CA SER A 90 -25.64 5.99 -21.32
C SER A 90 -24.19 5.58 -21.57
N GLU A 91 -23.83 5.32 -22.84
CA GLU A 91 -22.46 4.95 -23.22
C GLU A 91 -21.44 6.06 -22.95
N VAL A 92 -21.73 7.29 -23.35
CA VAL A 92 -20.80 8.42 -23.15
C VAL A 92 -20.73 8.79 -21.67
N PHE A 93 -21.84 8.66 -20.93
CA PHE A 93 -21.85 8.83 -19.49
C PHE A 93 -20.89 7.85 -18.82
N ASP A 94 -21.00 6.55 -19.11
CA ASP A 94 -20.15 5.53 -18.51
C ASP A 94 -18.67 5.73 -18.88
N LYS A 95 -18.39 6.03 -20.15
CA LYS A 95 -17.02 6.31 -20.64
C LYS A 95 -16.39 7.53 -19.97
N SER A 96 -17.20 8.48 -19.52
CA SER A 96 -16.71 9.65 -18.79
C SER A 96 -16.09 9.29 -17.45
N PHE A 97 -16.39 8.12 -16.87
CA PHE A 97 -15.78 7.63 -15.64
C PHE A 97 -14.64 6.63 -15.89
N THR A 98 -14.67 5.89 -17.00
CA THR A 98 -13.67 4.83 -17.29
C THR A 98 -12.44 5.32 -18.04
N ASP A 99 -12.56 6.33 -18.90
CA ASP A 99 -11.49 6.67 -19.88
C ASP A 99 -10.69 7.93 -19.48
N GLY A 100 -11.01 8.53 -18.32
CA GLY A 100 -10.39 9.76 -17.83
C GLY A 100 -9.35 9.59 -16.75
N ASP A 101 -9.27 10.55 -15.82
CA ASP A 101 -8.39 10.43 -14.67
C ASP A 101 -8.94 9.39 -13.69
N ALA A 102 -8.29 8.23 -13.62
CA ALA A 102 -8.73 7.10 -12.82
C ALA A 102 -8.81 7.45 -11.31
N ALA A 103 -7.86 8.24 -10.80
CA ALA A 103 -7.83 8.64 -9.40
C ALA A 103 -9.01 9.56 -9.03
N GLY A 104 -9.27 10.58 -9.85
CA GLY A 104 -10.40 11.47 -9.71
C GLY A 104 -11.75 10.75 -9.87
N ALA A 105 -11.88 9.87 -10.86
CA ALA A 105 -13.10 9.09 -11.07
C ALA A 105 -13.39 8.17 -9.88
N PHE A 106 -12.40 7.41 -9.43
CA PHE A 106 -12.52 6.54 -8.25
C PHE A 106 -12.93 7.32 -7.01
N THR A 107 -12.26 8.45 -6.75
CA THR A 107 -12.54 9.34 -5.60
C THR A 107 -13.97 9.86 -5.62
N VAL A 108 -14.47 10.28 -6.78
CA VAL A 108 -15.85 10.78 -6.92
C VAL A 108 -16.87 9.66 -6.73
N LEU A 109 -16.63 8.48 -7.30
CA LEU A 109 -17.54 7.34 -7.20
C LEU A 109 -17.67 6.86 -5.75
N ILE A 110 -16.55 6.62 -5.05
CA ILE A 110 -16.58 6.10 -3.68
C ILE A 110 -17.18 7.10 -2.70
N ARG A 111 -16.88 8.40 -2.83
CA ARG A 111 -17.51 9.45 -2.01
C ARG A 111 -18.99 9.59 -2.32
N SER A 112 -19.41 9.32 -3.55
CA SER A 112 -20.84 9.30 -3.90
C SER A 112 -21.54 8.10 -3.28
N VAL A 113 -20.91 6.92 -3.25
CA VAL A 113 -21.44 5.75 -2.55
C VAL A 113 -21.63 6.04 -1.07
N ASP A 114 -20.65 6.67 -0.40
CA ASP A 114 -20.77 7.02 1.02
C ASP A 114 -21.95 7.97 1.30
N ASN A 115 -22.11 9.00 0.46
CA ASN A 115 -23.01 10.13 0.74
C ASN A 115 -24.42 10.00 0.17
N LEU A 116 -24.65 9.17 -0.86
CA LEU A 116 -25.97 9.02 -1.48
C LEU A 116 -26.87 8.08 -0.69
N ASP A 117 -28.16 8.38 -0.58
CA ASP A 117 -29.13 7.43 -0.05
C ASP A 117 -29.38 6.27 -1.03
N VAL A 118 -29.94 5.17 -0.52
CA VAL A 118 -30.33 4.00 -1.31
C VAL A 118 -31.27 4.45 -2.42
N SER A 119 -30.77 4.42 -3.66
CA SER A 119 -31.41 5.04 -4.81
C SER A 119 -30.83 4.50 -6.11
N PHE A 120 -31.49 4.80 -7.23
CA PHE A 120 -30.93 4.53 -8.55
C PHE A 120 -29.53 5.16 -8.75
N LYS A 121 -29.29 6.35 -8.20
CA LYS A 121 -27.99 7.03 -8.27
C LYS A 121 -26.90 6.22 -7.57
N LEU A 122 -27.20 5.72 -6.37
CA LEU A 122 -26.29 4.83 -5.63
C LEU A 122 -25.97 3.59 -6.46
N ASN A 123 -27.00 2.88 -6.93
CA ASN A 123 -26.82 1.65 -7.72
C ASN A 123 -25.99 1.89 -8.99
N LYS A 124 -26.17 3.03 -9.65
CA LYS A 124 -25.36 3.39 -10.82
C LYS A 124 -23.91 3.71 -10.45
N CYS A 125 -23.65 4.37 -9.32
CA CYS A 125 -22.28 4.59 -8.84
C CYS A 125 -21.60 3.26 -8.51
N VAL A 126 -22.32 2.32 -7.90
CA VAL A 126 -21.83 0.97 -7.60
C VAL A 126 -21.50 0.21 -8.89
N SER A 127 -22.40 0.21 -9.88
CA SER A 127 -22.13 -0.49 -11.16
C SER A 127 -20.95 0.11 -11.92
N LEU A 128 -20.77 1.44 -11.86
CA LEU A 128 -19.62 2.10 -12.44
C LEU A 128 -18.33 1.74 -11.71
N LEU A 129 -18.39 1.57 -10.39
CA LEU A 129 -17.25 1.14 -9.60
C LEU A 129 -16.88 -0.31 -9.88
N GLU A 130 -17.85 -1.21 -10.05
CA GLU A 130 -17.60 -2.58 -10.51
C GLU A 130 -16.93 -2.61 -11.88
N LYS A 131 -17.46 -1.84 -12.84
CA LYS A 131 -16.88 -1.72 -14.18
C LYS A 131 -15.48 -1.12 -14.12
N PHE A 132 -15.25 -0.13 -13.26
CA PHE A 132 -13.93 0.45 -13.04
C PHE A 132 -12.91 -0.59 -12.54
N LEU A 133 -13.33 -1.52 -11.67
CA LEU A 133 -12.48 -2.63 -11.25
C LEU A 133 -12.22 -3.62 -12.39
N ASP A 134 -13.23 -3.93 -13.21
CA ASP A 134 -13.09 -4.82 -14.38
C ASP A 134 -12.16 -4.24 -15.45
N ASP A 135 -12.20 -2.91 -15.65
CA ASP A 135 -11.40 -2.19 -16.64
C ASP A 135 -9.98 -1.84 -16.12
N HIS A 136 -9.49 -2.55 -15.08
CA HIS A 136 -8.17 -2.34 -14.48
C HIS A 136 -7.91 -0.92 -13.95
N GLY A 137 -8.95 -0.25 -13.46
CA GLY A 137 -8.86 1.13 -12.99
C GLY A 137 -7.89 1.33 -11.82
N LEU A 138 -7.77 0.35 -10.92
CA LEU A 138 -6.79 0.39 -9.82
C LEU A 138 -5.35 0.34 -10.34
N PHE A 139 -5.08 -0.50 -11.34
CA PHE A 139 -3.77 -0.53 -12.00
C PHE A 139 -3.45 0.84 -12.61
N GLN A 140 -4.40 1.51 -13.26
CA GLN A 140 -4.17 2.83 -13.83
C GLN A 140 -3.82 3.87 -12.75
N ILE A 141 -4.49 3.83 -11.60
CA ILE A 141 -4.18 4.68 -10.44
C ILE A 141 -2.74 4.42 -9.95
N ILE A 142 -2.42 3.17 -9.63
CA ILE A 142 -1.13 2.78 -9.07
C ILE A 142 0.00 3.09 -10.07
N GLN A 143 -0.21 2.74 -11.34
CA GLN A 143 0.75 2.96 -12.43
C GLN A 143 1.05 4.45 -12.62
N THR A 144 0.04 5.31 -12.48
CA THR A 144 0.20 6.77 -12.61
C THR A 144 0.89 7.37 -11.40
N ALA A 145 0.53 6.96 -10.18
CA ALA A 145 1.19 7.38 -8.95
C ALA A 145 2.68 6.99 -8.90
N CYS A 146 3.07 5.91 -9.58
CA CYS A 146 4.46 5.46 -9.69
C CYS A 146 5.29 6.15 -10.79
N LYS A 147 4.69 6.99 -11.66
CA LYS A 147 5.42 7.65 -12.77
C LYS A 147 6.23 8.87 -12.33
N THR A 148 5.77 9.58 -11.33
CA THR A 148 6.37 10.83 -10.86
C THR A 148 6.88 10.69 -9.43
N ALA A 149 7.92 11.44 -9.10
CA ALA A 149 8.40 11.52 -7.74
C ALA A 149 7.29 12.06 -6.81
N PRO A 150 7.25 11.62 -5.54
CA PRO A 150 6.32 12.17 -4.57
C PRO A 150 6.52 13.68 -4.46
N ASP A 151 5.47 14.45 -4.78
CA ASP A 151 5.44 15.89 -4.53
C ASP A 151 4.79 16.12 -3.16
N SER A 152 5.56 16.68 -2.23
CA SER A 152 5.10 17.04 -0.88
C SER A 152 3.82 17.89 -0.87
N SER A 153 3.55 18.68 -1.91
CA SER A 153 2.34 19.50 -2.03
C SER A 153 1.07 18.69 -2.28
N LEU A 154 1.19 17.46 -2.81
CA LEU A 154 0.07 16.57 -3.15
C LEU A 154 -0.08 15.41 -2.15
N ASP A 155 0.74 15.37 -1.10
CA ASP A 155 0.80 14.22 -0.18
C ASP A 155 -0.52 13.95 0.55
N PHE A 156 -1.27 15.01 0.90
CA PHE A 156 -2.58 14.88 1.50
C PHE A 156 -3.60 14.24 0.55
N VAL A 157 -3.60 14.62 -0.73
CA VAL A 157 -4.49 14.04 -1.75
C VAL A 157 -4.16 12.57 -1.96
N LEU A 158 -2.87 12.23 -1.94
CA LEU A 158 -2.39 10.86 -2.07
C LEU A 158 -2.79 10.00 -0.86
N GLU A 159 -2.62 10.50 0.37
CA GLU A 159 -3.07 9.80 1.59
C GLU A 159 -4.58 9.54 1.57
N ASP A 160 -5.38 10.53 1.16
CA ASP A 160 -6.82 10.35 1.05
C ASP A 160 -7.17 9.25 0.04
N LEU A 161 -6.57 9.29 -1.15
CA LEU A 161 -6.75 8.25 -2.18
C LEU A 161 -6.34 6.86 -1.67
N ILE A 162 -5.19 6.74 -1.01
CA ILE A 162 -4.73 5.48 -0.40
C ILE A 162 -5.74 4.98 0.64
N SER A 163 -6.30 5.89 1.45
CA SER A 163 -7.33 5.55 2.42
C SER A 163 -8.61 5.07 1.75
N LEU A 164 -9.04 5.71 0.66
CA LEU A 164 -10.21 5.29 -0.13
C LEU A 164 -10.01 3.90 -0.75
N ILE A 165 -8.84 3.61 -1.31
CA ILE A 165 -8.49 2.28 -1.85
C ILE A 165 -8.56 1.23 -0.73
N ALA A 166 -7.90 1.49 0.40
CA ALA A 166 -7.82 0.50 1.48
C ALA A 166 -9.16 0.26 2.21
N THR A 167 -10.06 1.26 2.23
CA THR A 167 -11.35 1.18 2.94
C THR A 167 -12.53 0.91 2.02
N LEU A 168 -12.30 0.65 0.74
CA LEU A 168 -13.39 0.37 -0.21
C LEU A 168 -14.30 -0.77 0.26
N PRO A 169 -13.77 -1.95 0.68
CA PRO A 169 -14.61 -3.04 1.17
C PRO A 169 -15.50 -2.64 2.35
N ASP A 170 -14.96 -1.88 3.30
CA ASP A 170 -15.70 -1.44 4.48
C ASP A 170 -16.80 -0.45 4.10
N LYS A 171 -16.49 0.50 3.22
CA LYS A 171 -17.44 1.53 2.76
C LYS A 171 -18.62 0.93 2.01
N THR A 172 -18.35 0.04 1.06
CA THR A 172 -19.42 -0.62 0.30
C THR A 172 -20.21 -1.60 1.16
N ALA A 173 -19.56 -2.36 2.05
CA ALA A 173 -20.25 -3.25 2.98
C ALA A 173 -21.19 -2.48 3.92
N ASN A 174 -20.71 -1.38 4.52
CA ASN A 174 -21.52 -0.56 5.42
C ASN A 174 -22.70 0.10 4.70
N LYS A 175 -22.50 0.51 3.44
CA LYS A 175 -23.53 1.21 2.67
C LYS A 175 -24.55 0.29 2.03
N LEU A 176 -24.09 -0.80 1.40
CA LEU A 176 -24.92 -1.70 0.59
C LEU A 176 -25.45 -2.89 1.39
N GLN A 177 -24.80 -3.22 2.52
CA GLN A 177 -25.19 -4.33 3.40
C GLN A 177 -25.40 -5.63 2.59
N LEU A 178 -26.63 -6.18 2.60
CA LEU A 178 -26.97 -7.41 1.90
C LEU A 178 -27.02 -7.28 0.37
N GLN A 179 -27.02 -6.05 -0.16
CA GLN A 179 -26.98 -5.78 -1.60
C GLN A 179 -25.55 -5.55 -2.12
N ASN A 180 -24.54 -5.80 -1.29
CA ASN A 180 -23.15 -5.62 -1.69
C ASN A 180 -22.74 -6.67 -2.74
N SER A 181 -22.00 -6.21 -3.75
CA SER A 181 -21.42 -7.09 -4.76
C SER A 181 -20.27 -7.89 -4.18
N GLU A 182 -20.11 -9.13 -4.66
CA GLU A 182 -19.03 -9.99 -4.19
C GLU A 182 -17.64 -9.38 -4.44
N LYS A 183 -17.52 -8.60 -5.51
CA LYS A 183 -16.28 -7.94 -5.93
C LYS A 183 -15.71 -7.00 -4.87
N PHE A 184 -16.57 -6.47 -4.00
CA PHE A 184 -16.14 -5.58 -2.94
C PHE A 184 -15.84 -6.28 -1.62
N TYR A 185 -16.14 -7.58 -1.47
CA TYR A 185 -15.75 -8.29 -0.27
C TYR A 185 -14.23 -8.37 -0.17
N PRO A 186 -13.63 -8.27 1.03
CA PRO A 186 -12.18 -8.33 1.20
C PRO A 186 -11.54 -9.56 0.54
N GLN A 187 -12.24 -10.70 0.51
CA GLN A 187 -11.76 -11.95 -0.08
C GLN A 187 -11.61 -11.89 -1.60
N GLN A 188 -12.31 -10.99 -2.30
CA GLN A 188 -12.17 -10.80 -3.75
C GLN A 188 -11.40 -9.52 -4.07
N TYR A 189 -11.69 -8.43 -3.36
CA TYR A 189 -11.09 -7.12 -3.62
C TYR A 189 -9.59 -7.08 -3.30
N ILE A 190 -9.16 -7.63 -2.16
CA ILE A 190 -7.75 -7.55 -1.74
C ILE A 190 -6.84 -8.34 -2.69
N PRO A 191 -7.18 -9.59 -3.10
CA PRO A 191 -6.42 -10.27 -4.15
C PRO A 191 -6.37 -9.51 -5.47
N LEU A 192 -7.49 -8.93 -5.92
CA LEU A 192 -7.52 -8.11 -7.12
C LEU A 192 -6.56 -6.91 -7.01
N LEU A 193 -6.62 -6.16 -5.91
CA LEU A 193 -5.69 -5.06 -5.66
C LEU A 193 -4.22 -5.51 -5.65
N CYS A 194 -3.94 -6.69 -5.09
CA CYS A 194 -2.60 -7.27 -5.08
C CYS A 194 -2.12 -7.63 -6.49
N ASP A 195 -2.99 -8.19 -7.33
CA ASP A 195 -2.68 -8.51 -8.72
C ASP A 195 -2.39 -7.24 -9.53
N GLU A 196 -3.16 -6.18 -9.33
CA GLU A 196 -2.92 -4.87 -9.98
C GLU A 196 -1.59 -4.26 -9.54
N MET A 197 -1.27 -4.29 -8.24
CA MET A 197 0.04 -3.87 -7.75
C MET A 197 1.16 -4.72 -8.38
N MET A 198 1.02 -6.04 -8.45
CA MET A 198 2.01 -6.92 -9.07
C MET A 198 2.22 -6.63 -10.56
N GLN A 199 1.15 -6.33 -11.30
CA GLN A 199 1.26 -5.91 -12.70
C GLN A 199 2.05 -4.59 -12.84
N VAL A 200 1.77 -3.59 -11.99
CA VAL A 200 2.56 -2.35 -11.98
C VAL A 200 4.03 -2.63 -11.66
N LEU A 201 4.31 -3.46 -10.67
CA LEU A 201 5.69 -3.79 -10.30
C LEU A 201 6.44 -4.49 -11.45
N ARG A 202 5.78 -5.36 -12.21
CA ARG A 202 6.37 -5.99 -13.41
C ARG A 202 6.68 -4.95 -14.50
N ASN A 203 5.79 -3.96 -14.71
CA ASN A 203 6.06 -2.87 -15.65
C ASN A 203 7.22 -1.98 -15.20
N LEU A 204 7.33 -1.70 -13.90
CA LEU A 204 8.44 -0.94 -13.34
C LEU A 204 9.75 -1.74 -13.42
N HIS A 205 9.71 -3.05 -13.19
CA HIS A 205 10.86 -3.94 -13.35
C HIS A 205 11.44 -3.87 -14.77
N GLN A 206 10.60 -3.88 -15.81
CA GLN A 206 11.04 -3.68 -17.20
C GLN A 206 11.67 -2.30 -17.43
N LYS A 207 11.20 -1.25 -16.75
CA LYS A 207 11.77 0.10 -16.85
C LYS A 207 13.14 0.24 -16.20
N ILE A 208 13.45 -0.56 -15.17
CA ILE A 208 14.79 -0.59 -14.56
C ILE A 208 15.84 -0.98 -15.60
N TYR A 209 15.55 -1.96 -16.45
CA TYR A 209 16.43 -2.35 -17.56
C TYR A 209 16.64 -1.21 -18.58
N SER A 210 15.68 -0.29 -18.67
CA SER A 210 15.78 0.92 -19.50
C SER A 210 16.45 2.10 -18.77
N SER A 211 17.07 1.86 -17.59
CA SER A 211 17.73 2.86 -16.75
C SER A 211 16.85 4.05 -16.36
N GLN A 212 15.53 3.81 -16.19
CA GLN A 212 14.60 4.84 -15.72
C GLN A 212 14.41 4.74 -14.20
N ASP A 213 14.30 5.89 -13.54
CA ASP A 213 13.94 5.95 -12.14
C ASP A 213 12.54 5.38 -11.89
N ILE A 214 12.40 4.67 -10.76
CA ILE A 214 11.12 4.10 -10.32
C ILE A 214 10.74 4.61 -8.95
N HIS A 215 9.44 4.89 -8.76
CA HIS A 215 8.86 5.32 -7.50
C HIS A 215 7.92 4.23 -6.96
N LEU A 216 8.21 3.74 -5.76
CA LEU A 216 7.50 2.61 -5.12
C LEU A 216 6.74 3.01 -3.86
N GLU A 217 6.78 4.29 -3.48
CA GLU A 217 6.22 4.78 -2.23
C GLU A 217 4.69 4.57 -2.17
N PHE A 218 3.99 4.84 -3.26
CA PHE A 218 2.54 4.64 -3.34
C PHE A 218 2.14 3.20 -3.04
N VAL A 219 2.79 2.23 -3.70
CA VAL A 219 2.58 0.79 -3.45
C VAL A 219 2.87 0.43 -1.99
N SER A 220 3.96 0.95 -1.45
CA SER A 220 4.36 0.72 -0.05
C SER A 220 3.31 1.22 0.94
N ARG A 221 2.74 2.40 0.69
CA ARG A 221 1.70 3.02 1.53
C ARG A 221 0.36 2.30 1.39
N VAL A 222 -0.02 1.87 0.19
CA VAL A 222 -1.23 1.04 -0.03
C VAL A 222 -1.12 -0.27 0.74
N ILE A 223 -0.02 -1.01 0.61
CA ILE A 223 0.23 -2.26 1.36
C ILE A 223 0.12 -2.00 2.86
N GLY A 224 0.85 -1.00 3.36
CA GLY A 224 0.83 -0.66 4.78
C GLY A 224 -0.57 -0.29 5.30
N LYS A 225 -1.33 0.49 4.51
CA LYS A 225 -2.67 0.92 4.87
C LYS A 225 -3.64 -0.26 4.91
N VAL A 226 -3.61 -1.14 3.92
CA VAL A 226 -4.46 -2.35 3.89
C VAL A 226 -4.11 -3.30 5.04
N CYS A 227 -2.82 -3.45 5.36
CA CYS A 227 -2.38 -4.27 6.49
C CYS A 227 -2.89 -3.75 7.85
N VAL A 228 -2.83 -2.44 8.09
CA VAL A 228 -3.31 -1.85 9.37
C VAL A 228 -4.84 -1.85 9.47
N SER A 229 -5.55 -1.90 8.33
CA SER A 229 -7.01 -2.11 8.30
C SER A 229 -7.44 -3.55 8.63
N GLY A 230 -6.50 -4.46 8.96
CA GLY A 230 -6.81 -5.83 9.37
C GLY A 230 -6.74 -6.88 8.25
N HIS A 231 -6.34 -6.50 7.04
CA HIS A 231 -6.26 -7.41 5.89
C HIS A 231 -4.83 -7.91 5.60
N ALA A 232 -3.91 -7.77 6.56
CA ALA A 232 -2.50 -8.13 6.36
C ALA A 232 -2.30 -9.59 5.91
N GLY A 233 -3.08 -10.51 6.48
CA GLY A 233 -3.05 -11.93 6.14
C GLY A 233 -3.36 -12.17 4.66
N THR A 234 -4.48 -11.62 4.17
CA THR A 234 -4.93 -11.74 2.77
C THR A 234 -3.94 -11.07 1.81
N VAL A 235 -3.42 -9.89 2.14
CA VAL A 235 -2.37 -9.23 1.34
C VAL A 235 -1.16 -10.13 1.16
N CYS A 236 -0.68 -10.74 2.24
CA CYS A 236 0.50 -11.59 2.19
C CYS A 236 0.22 -12.92 1.47
N GLU A 237 -0.97 -13.50 1.65
CA GLU A 237 -1.40 -14.70 0.91
C GLU A 237 -1.43 -14.46 -0.61
N SER A 238 -1.85 -13.27 -1.04
CA SER A 238 -1.85 -12.90 -2.45
C SER A 238 -0.46 -12.53 -2.97
N LEU A 239 0.29 -11.66 -2.28
CA LEU A 239 1.55 -11.13 -2.81
C LEU A 239 2.74 -12.09 -2.68
N VAL A 240 2.90 -12.79 -1.55
CA VAL A 240 4.12 -13.55 -1.23
C VAL A 240 4.44 -14.62 -2.28
N PRO A 241 3.49 -15.44 -2.78
CA PRO A 241 3.80 -16.43 -3.81
C PRO A 241 4.33 -15.83 -5.11
N HIS A 242 3.85 -14.64 -5.49
CA HIS A 242 4.32 -13.95 -6.68
C HIS A 242 5.69 -13.31 -6.49
N LEU A 243 5.93 -12.70 -5.32
CA LEU A 243 7.24 -12.12 -4.99
C LEU A 243 8.30 -13.20 -4.84
N GLU A 244 7.98 -14.33 -4.21
CA GLU A 244 8.87 -15.48 -4.08
C GLU A 244 9.34 -16.01 -5.43
N ARG A 245 8.42 -16.19 -6.39
CA ARG A 245 8.77 -16.59 -7.74
C ARG A 245 9.69 -15.55 -8.39
N ALA A 246 9.35 -14.28 -8.27
CA ALA A 246 10.05 -13.19 -8.93
C ALA A 246 11.50 -13.02 -8.42
N VAL A 247 11.74 -13.09 -7.10
CA VAL A 247 13.10 -12.98 -6.53
C VAL A 247 13.99 -14.18 -6.85
N ARG A 248 13.40 -15.35 -7.10
CA ARG A 248 14.15 -16.54 -7.55
C ARG A 248 14.54 -16.47 -9.02
N GLU A 249 13.73 -15.78 -9.83
CA GLU A 249 13.97 -15.62 -11.27
C GLU A 249 14.97 -14.49 -11.57
N ASP A 250 14.87 -13.36 -10.85
CA ASP A 250 15.72 -12.20 -11.08
C ASP A 250 15.99 -11.41 -9.79
N TYR A 251 17.27 -11.23 -9.47
CA TYR A 251 17.75 -10.52 -8.28
C TYR A 251 17.32 -9.05 -8.21
N ILE A 252 16.95 -8.41 -9.32
CA ILE A 252 16.38 -7.06 -9.31
C ILE A 252 15.12 -7.01 -8.45
N TRP A 253 14.34 -8.09 -8.40
CA TRP A 253 13.15 -8.16 -7.55
C TRP A 253 13.49 -8.04 -6.07
N CYS A 254 14.65 -8.53 -5.61
CA CYS A 254 15.09 -8.34 -4.23
C CYS A 254 15.20 -6.84 -3.88
N ARG A 255 15.70 -6.02 -4.82
CA ARG A 255 15.78 -4.56 -4.65
C ARG A 255 14.42 -3.89 -4.65
N ILE A 256 13.49 -4.37 -5.47
CA ILE A 256 12.12 -3.86 -5.53
C ILE A 256 11.41 -4.16 -4.20
N THR A 257 11.44 -5.41 -3.73
CA THR A 257 10.80 -5.83 -2.49
C THR A 257 11.40 -5.14 -1.27
N GLU A 258 12.73 -4.99 -1.23
CA GLU A 258 13.44 -4.23 -0.21
C GLU A 258 12.92 -2.78 -0.13
N ARG A 259 12.80 -2.10 -1.28
CA ARG A 259 12.30 -0.72 -1.34
C ARG A 259 10.82 -0.62 -0.95
N ILE A 260 9.99 -1.58 -1.34
CA ILE A 260 8.58 -1.62 -0.94
C ILE A 260 8.47 -1.72 0.58
N VAL A 261 9.16 -2.68 1.18
CA VAL A 261 9.08 -2.90 2.64
C VAL A 261 9.68 -1.73 3.41
N THR A 262 10.80 -1.17 2.95
CA THR A 262 11.40 0.03 3.54
C THR A 262 10.45 1.24 3.46
N GLY A 263 9.70 1.36 2.36
CA GLY A 263 8.74 2.45 2.12
C GLY A 263 7.44 2.37 2.93
N VAL A 264 7.14 1.24 3.59
CA VAL A 264 5.92 1.10 4.40
C VAL A 264 5.98 2.06 5.60
N PRO A 265 4.94 2.88 5.87
CA PRO A 265 4.92 3.79 7.01
C PRO A 265 5.10 3.07 8.36
N ASP A 266 5.78 3.72 9.32
CA ASP A 266 6.18 3.10 10.60
C ASP A 266 5.00 2.55 11.42
N ARG A 267 3.87 3.27 11.39
CA ARG A 267 2.61 2.86 12.02
C ARG A 267 2.03 1.56 11.45
N CYS A 268 2.39 1.22 10.22
CA CYS A 268 1.91 0.03 9.49
C CYS A 268 2.95 -1.11 9.48
N LEU A 269 4.21 -0.84 9.84
CA LEU A 269 5.29 -1.80 9.67
C LEU A 269 5.09 -3.07 10.50
N GLU A 270 4.60 -2.96 11.73
CA GLU A 270 4.47 -4.12 12.60
C GLU A 270 3.46 -5.15 12.06
N CYS A 271 2.25 -4.73 11.70
CA CYS A 271 1.25 -5.65 11.14
C CYS A 271 1.70 -6.22 9.79
N THR A 272 2.34 -5.39 8.96
CA THR A 272 2.85 -5.80 7.65
C THR A 272 3.96 -6.86 7.79
N LEU A 273 4.99 -6.58 8.60
CA LEU A 273 6.12 -7.50 8.79
C LEU A 273 5.70 -8.79 9.49
N THR A 274 4.86 -8.70 10.52
CA THR A 274 4.39 -9.90 11.24
C THR A 274 3.66 -10.84 10.28
N SER A 275 2.76 -10.28 9.45
CA SER A 275 2.01 -11.08 8.47
C SER A 275 2.93 -11.63 7.38
N LEU A 276 3.84 -10.82 6.82
CA LEU A 276 4.80 -11.26 5.82
C LEU A 276 5.63 -12.46 6.32
N LEU A 277 6.24 -12.33 7.50
CA LEU A 277 7.07 -13.38 8.10
C LEU A 277 6.25 -14.65 8.41
N SER A 278 4.96 -14.51 8.74
CA SER A 278 4.09 -15.67 8.98
C SER A 278 3.79 -16.51 7.73
N LYS A 279 3.96 -15.92 6.53
CA LYS A 279 3.70 -16.58 5.23
C LYS A 279 4.96 -17.10 4.56
N ILE A 280 6.14 -16.64 4.97
CA ILE A 280 7.41 -17.12 4.45
C ILE A 280 7.74 -18.48 5.10
N THR A 281 8.10 -19.45 4.27
CA THR A 281 8.41 -20.83 4.69
C THR A 281 9.91 -21.12 4.76
N TRP A 282 10.76 -20.18 4.33
CA TRP A 282 12.21 -20.36 4.28
C TRP A 282 12.96 -19.07 4.59
N TYR A 283 13.99 -19.16 5.44
CA TYR A 283 14.77 -18.01 5.88
C TYR A 283 15.45 -17.22 4.76
N GLY A 284 15.96 -17.88 3.72
CA GLY A 284 16.64 -17.16 2.63
C GLY A 284 15.65 -16.35 1.78
N LEU A 285 14.36 -16.68 1.80
CA LEU A 285 13.33 -15.83 1.20
C LEU A 285 13.14 -14.53 2.00
N VAL A 286 13.29 -14.57 3.32
CA VAL A 286 13.27 -13.35 4.14
C VAL A 286 14.46 -12.45 3.77
N GLU A 287 15.65 -13.03 3.54
CA GLU A 287 16.81 -12.29 3.04
C GLU A 287 16.57 -11.66 1.68
N MET A 288 16.07 -12.42 0.71
CA MET A 288 15.76 -11.90 -0.62
C MET A 288 14.70 -10.79 -0.59
N LEU A 289 13.67 -10.93 0.26
CA LEU A 289 12.55 -9.98 0.28
C LEU A 289 12.85 -8.70 1.09
N ILE A 290 13.50 -8.83 2.25
CA ILE A 290 13.62 -7.75 3.24
C ILE A 290 15.03 -7.53 3.81
N GLY A 291 16.04 -8.27 3.34
CA GLY A 291 17.42 -8.22 3.87
C GLY A 291 17.97 -6.81 4.03
N GLY A 292 18.04 -6.04 2.95
CA GLY A 292 18.58 -4.68 3.00
C GLY A 292 17.69 -3.65 3.73
N SER A 293 16.42 -3.97 4.02
CA SER A 293 15.50 -3.07 4.71
C SER A 293 15.88 -2.87 6.18
N VAL A 294 16.51 -3.89 6.80
CA VAL A 294 16.91 -3.88 8.21
C VAL A 294 17.92 -2.79 8.51
N THR A 295 18.83 -2.52 7.58
CA THR A 295 19.90 -1.52 7.75
C THR A 295 19.44 -0.13 7.34
N LYS A 296 18.47 -0.04 6.42
CA LYS A 296 17.93 1.22 5.91
C LYS A 296 16.89 1.87 6.82
N LYS A 297 16.22 1.10 7.68
CA LYS A 297 15.10 1.60 8.48
C LYS A 297 15.16 1.13 9.93
N PRO A 298 15.47 2.03 10.89
CA PRO A 298 15.60 1.68 12.31
C PRO A 298 14.37 0.99 12.89
N LYS A 299 13.16 1.34 12.42
CA LYS A 299 11.93 0.70 12.87
C LYS A 299 11.85 -0.77 12.48
N ILE A 300 12.28 -1.13 11.27
CA ILE A 300 12.33 -2.53 10.80
C ILE A 300 13.34 -3.30 11.65
N GLN A 301 14.52 -2.72 11.86
CA GLN A 301 15.56 -3.28 12.72
C GLN A 301 15.02 -3.57 14.13
N TYR A 302 14.38 -2.59 14.77
CA TYR A 302 13.78 -2.77 16.09
C TYR A 302 12.70 -3.87 16.12
N LEU A 303 11.85 -3.91 15.09
CA LEU A 303 10.79 -4.93 15.02
C LEU A 303 11.37 -6.34 14.91
N LEU A 304 12.31 -6.56 13.99
CA LEU A 304 12.89 -7.88 13.73
C LEU A 304 13.85 -8.33 14.81
N CYS A 305 14.71 -7.43 15.30
CA CYS A 305 15.78 -7.78 16.24
C CYS A 305 15.35 -7.70 17.71
N THR A 306 14.21 -7.07 18.01
CA THR A 306 13.76 -6.87 19.39
C THR A 306 12.29 -7.25 19.56
N LYS A 307 11.36 -6.46 19.01
CA LYS A 307 9.94 -6.59 19.36
C LYS A 307 9.36 -7.97 19.04
N LEU A 308 9.58 -8.49 17.84
CA LEU A 308 9.01 -9.77 17.41
C LEU A 308 9.65 -10.97 18.11
N ILE A 309 10.90 -10.84 18.57
CA ILE A 309 11.59 -11.89 19.32
C ILE A 309 11.08 -11.94 20.76
N PHE A 310 10.97 -10.79 21.42
CA PHE A 310 10.72 -10.77 22.86
C PHE A 310 9.23 -10.69 23.22
N HIS A 311 8.38 -10.06 22.39
CA HIS A 311 7.00 -9.71 22.79
C HIS A 311 5.89 -10.59 22.17
N ARG A 312 6.14 -11.38 21.12
CA ARG A 312 5.09 -12.22 20.51
C ARG A 312 5.41 -13.70 20.68
N HIS A 313 4.66 -14.38 21.56
CA HIS A 313 4.76 -15.82 21.81
C HIS A 313 3.58 -16.63 21.22
N SER A 314 2.83 -16.07 20.26
CA SER A 314 1.68 -16.74 19.63
C SER A 314 2.09 -17.96 18.77
N GLN A 315 1.13 -18.79 18.37
CA GLN A 315 1.33 -19.91 17.43
C GLN A 315 2.03 -19.48 16.13
N GLU A 316 1.86 -18.24 15.67
CA GLU A 316 2.61 -17.70 14.52
C GLU A 316 4.10 -17.54 14.82
N ALA A 317 4.47 -17.22 16.06
CA ALA A 317 5.86 -17.07 16.50
C ALA A 317 6.64 -18.39 16.43
N LYS A 318 5.98 -19.55 16.54
CA LYS A 318 6.61 -20.88 16.37
C LYS A 318 7.08 -21.13 14.93
N LYS A 319 6.37 -20.62 13.91
CA LYS A 319 6.81 -20.67 12.49
C LYS A 319 7.92 -19.65 12.21
N VAL A 320 7.79 -18.45 12.77
CA VAL A 320 8.83 -17.41 12.70
C VAL A 320 10.14 -17.86 13.39
N LEU A 321 10.09 -18.75 14.38
CA LEU A 321 11.29 -19.35 14.98
C LEU A 321 11.98 -20.40 14.10
N SER A 322 11.23 -21.32 13.48
CA SER A 322 11.85 -22.38 12.66
C SER A 322 12.41 -21.80 11.36
N ASP A 323 11.74 -20.80 10.79
CA ASP A 323 12.03 -20.30 9.45
C ASP A 323 12.53 -18.84 9.45
N GLY A 324 12.31 -18.05 10.51
CA GLY A 324 12.68 -16.63 10.59
C GLY A 324 13.85 -16.28 11.54
N LEU A 325 14.13 -17.09 12.57
CA LEU A 325 15.40 -16.95 13.30
C LEU A 325 16.59 -17.46 12.49
N GLY A 326 16.39 -18.49 11.67
CA GLY A 326 17.36 -18.86 10.64
C GLY A 326 17.71 -17.67 9.75
N TYR A 327 16.75 -16.78 9.48
CA TYR A 327 17.00 -15.57 8.69
C TYR A 327 17.89 -14.59 9.43
N MET A 328 17.59 -14.26 10.69
CA MET A 328 18.48 -13.40 11.46
C MET A 328 19.89 -14.00 11.49
N PHE A 329 20.03 -15.25 11.86
CA PHE A 329 21.35 -15.79 12.06
C PHE A 329 22.14 -16.15 10.78
N VAL A 330 21.49 -16.41 9.64
CA VAL A 330 22.15 -16.60 8.32
C VAL A 330 22.47 -15.25 7.66
N PHE A 331 21.49 -14.34 7.58
CA PHE A 331 21.68 -13.00 7.00
C PHE A 331 22.81 -12.25 7.69
N LEU A 332 22.95 -12.46 9.00
CA LEU A 332 23.90 -11.72 9.80
C LEU A 332 25.30 -12.34 9.84
N ASN A 333 25.51 -13.47 9.15
CA ASN A 333 26.81 -14.16 9.08
C ASN A 333 27.40 -14.22 7.66
N ASP A 334 26.56 -14.10 6.62
CA ASP A 334 26.93 -14.21 5.19
C ASP A 334 26.66 -12.91 4.38
N GLY A 335 26.11 -11.87 5.01
CA GLY A 335 25.84 -10.58 4.37
C GLY A 335 27.11 -9.74 4.09
N CYS A 336 26.99 -8.84 3.10
CA CYS A 336 28.00 -7.90 2.58
C CYS A 336 29.14 -7.54 3.59
N PRO A 337 30.43 -7.74 3.24
CA PRO A 337 31.57 -7.60 4.16
C PRO A 337 31.65 -6.25 4.90
N ASP A 338 31.19 -5.17 4.27
CA ASP A 338 31.24 -3.81 4.84
C ASP A 338 30.16 -3.54 5.90
N LEU A 339 29.13 -4.40 6.00
CA LEU A 339 28.05 -4.30 6.99
C LEU A 339 28.13 -5.37 8.09
N LEU A 340 29.07 -6.31 7.95
CA LEU A 340 29.20 -7.48 8.81
C LEU A 340 29.49 -7.10 10.28
N GLU A 341 30.24 -6.03 10.53
CA GLU A 341 30.67 -5.64 11.88
C GLU A 341 29.52 -5.07 12.74
N GLU A 342 28.73 -4.14 12.22
CA GLU A 342 27.58 -3.53 12.94
C GLU A 342 26.49 -4.56 13.24
N ILE A 343 26.32 -5.49 12.31
CA ILE A 343 25.37 -6.61 12.36
C ILE A 343 25.81 -7.69 13.37
N ILE A 344 27.08 -8.09 13.39
CA ILE A 344 27.63 -9.05 14.37
C ILE A 344 27.54 -8.49 15.79
N VAL A 345 27.91 -7.21 15.98
CA VAL A 345 27.77 -6.53 17.28
C VAL A 345 26.33 -6.57 17.74
N ARG A 346 25.36 -6.36 16.85
CA ARG A 346 23.96 -6.35 17.25
C ARG A 346 23.38 -7.74 17.51
N ASN A 347 23.81 -8.78 16.80
CA ASN A 347 23.48 -10.16 17.19
C ASN A 347 24.01 -10.51 18.56
N THR A 348 25.24 -10.11 18.82
CA THR A 348 25.87 -10.28 20.12
C THR A 348 25.03 -9.58 21.20
N MET A 349 24.48 -8.39 20.92
CA MET A 349 23.56 -7.69 21.82
C MET A 349 22.22 -8.41 21.98
N VAL A 350 21.56 -8.84 20.89
CA VAL A 350 20.29 -9.58 20.96
C VAL A 350 20.47 -10.90 21.72
N MET A 351 21.59 -11.60 21.51
CA MET A 351 21.93 -12.82 22.25
C MET A 351 22.20 -12.54 23.73
N ARG A 352 22.89 -11.45 24.05
CA ARG A 352 23.09 -11.00 25.44
C ARG A 352 21.76 -10.63 26.11
N GLU A 353 20.86 -9.96 25.40
CA GLU A 353 19.53 -9.62 25.90
C GLU A 353 18.67 -10.88 26.09
N LEU A 354 18.66 -11.81 25.13
CA LEU A 354 18.00 -13.11 25.27
C LEU A 354 18.55 -13.89 26.48
N LEU A 355 19.87 -13.92 26.67
CA LEU A 355 20.50 -14.56 27.83
C LEU A 355 20.11 -13.85 29.14
N THR A 356 20.02 -12.53 29.13
CA THR A 356 19.63 -11.74 30.31
C THR A 356 18.18 -12.02 30.69
N VAL A 357 17.26 -12.00 29.72
CA VAL A 357 15.85 -12.33 29.96
C VAL A 357 15.67 -13.79 30.37
N TRP A 358 16.43 -14.71 29.77
CA TRP A 358 16.38 -16.13 30.12
C TRP A 358 16.93 -16.41 31.52
N ALA A 359 18.01 -15.72 31.92
CA ALA A 359 18.66 -15.90 33.22
C ALA A 359 17.98 -15.09 34.35
N ASP A 360 17.08 -14.17 34.03
CA ASP A 360 16.38 -13.35 35.02
C ASP A 360 15.41 -14.19 35.86
N SER A 361 15.64 -14.21 37.18
CA SER A 361 14.87 -15.03 38.12
C SER A 361 13.39 -14.65 38.21
N SER A 362 13.03 -13.41 37.87
CA SER A 362 11.65 -12.94 37.82
C SER A 362 10.99 -13.41 36.52
N ALA A 363 11.68 -13.27 35.39
CA ALA A 363 11.23 -13.79 34.11
C ALA A 363 11.00 -15.31 34.16
N VAL A 364 11.89 -16.07 34.79
CA VAL A 364 11.74 -17.52 35.05
C VAL A 364 10.46 -17.88 35.81
N ARG A 365 10.06 -17.02 36.76
CA ARG A 365 8.89 -17.26 37.62
C ARG A 365 7.57 -16.77 37.02
N HIS A 366 7.62 -15.75 36.16
CA HIS A 366 6.43 -15.00 35.74
C HIS A 366 6.12 -15.06 34.23
N THR A 367 7.00 -15.61 33.40
CA THR A 367 6.67 -15.87 31.99
C THR A 367 6.17 -17.30 31.80
N SER A 368 5.37 -17.50 30.74
CA SER A 368 4.79 -18.82 30.46
C SER A 368 5.86 -19.82 30.05
N VAL A 369 5.59 -21.12 30.27
CA VAL A 369 6.48 -22.20 29.81
C VAL A 369 6.71 -22.13 28.30
N GLU A 370 5.70 -21.73 27.53
CA GLU A 370 5.81 -21.56 26.08
C GLU A 370 6.78 -20.44 25.69
N GLN A 371 6.74 -19.31 26.40
CA GLN A 371 7.64 -18.19 26.19
C GLN A 371 9.08 -18.51 26.60
N HIS A 372 9.27 -19.23 27.72
CA HIS A 372 10.60 -19.73 28.11
C HIS A 372 11.19 -20.71 27.10
N LEU A 373 10.37 -21.63 26.59
CA LEU A 373 10.77 -22.58 25.56
C LEU A 373 11.12 -21.86 24.26
N TYR A 374 10.36 -20.82 23.89
CA TYR A 374 10.65 -19.95 22.75
C TYR A 374 12.05 -19.32 22.88
N ILE A 375 12.32 -18.66 24.00
CA ILE A 375 13.60 -17.96 24.25
C ILE A 375 14.76 -18.96 24.25
N THR A 376 14.57 -20.12 24.88
CA THR A 376 15.58 -21.20 24.91
C THR A 376 15.92 -21.69 23.50
N LYS A 377 14.91 -21.93 22.64
CA LYS A 377 15.14 -22.31 21.24
C LYS A 377 15.86 -21.22 20.46
N ALA A 378 15.47 -19.96 20.66
CA ALA A 378 16.11 -18.82 20.02
C ALA A 378 17.60 -18.73 20.34
N LEU A 379 17.95 -18.90 21.63
CA LEU A 379 19.33 -18.95 22.10
C LEU A 379 20.12 -20.09 21.48
N LEU A 380 19.57 -21.30 21.45
CA LEU A 380 20.25 -22.47 20.87
C LEU A 380 20.50 -22.32 19.37
N ILE A 381 19.50 -21.84 18.63
CA ILE A 381 19.64 -21.54 17.20
C ILE A 381 20.74 -20.48 17.04
N GLY A 382 20.69 -19.39 17.80
CA GLY A 382 21.66 -18.32 17.69
C GLY A 382 23.10 -18.72 17.99
N LEU A 383 23.30 -19.54 19.03
CA LEU A 383 24.60 -20.12 19.35
C LEU A 383 25.18 -20.96 18.21
N GLY A 384 24.32 -21.60 17.41
CA GLY A 384 24.70 -22.40 16.25
C GLY A 384 25.28 -21.57 15.10
N PHE A 385 24.98 -20.28 15.04
CA PHE A 385 25.41 -19.39 13.95
C PHE A 385 26.50 -18.39 14.36
N LEU A 386 26.78 -18.21 15.66
CA LEU A 386 27.90 -17.38 16.09
C LEU A 386 29.25 -18.03 15.71
N LYS A 387 30.18 -17.25 15.15
CA LYS A 387 31.57 -17.70 14.98
C LYS A 387 32.27 -17.77 16.35
N GLU A 388 33.33 -18.56 16.48
CA GLU A 388 34.03 -18.69 17.77
C GLU A 388 34.62 -17.35 18.28
N SER A 389 34.97 -16.43 17.37
CA SER A 389 35.34 -15.05 17.70
C SER A 389 34.23 -14.28 18.43
N ASP A 390 32.99 -14.49 18.03
CA ASP A 390 31.84 -13.77 18.55
C ASP A 390 31.42 -14.38 19.90
N LYS A 391 31.54 -15.70 20.03
CA LYS A 391 31.35 -16.41 21.30
C LYS A 391 32.36 -15.94 22.36
N ALA A 392 33.61 -15.67 21.98
CA ALA A 392 34.60 -15.06 22.87
C ALA A 392 34.19 -13.64 23.29
N GLY A 393 33.70 -12.81 22.35
CA GLY A 393 33.19 -11.46 22.64
C GLY A 393 31.97 -11.43 23.57
N ILE A 394 31.13 -12.46 23.60
CA ILE A 394 30.04 -12.60 24.59
C ILE A 394 30.60 -12.97 25.98
N ARG A 395 31.60 -13.86 26.04
CA ARG A 395 32.24 -14.32 27.28
C ARG A 395 33.03 -13.21 27.97
N ASP A 396 33.73 -12.39 27.20
CA ASP A 396 34.61 -11.31 27.69
C ASP A 396 33.86 -10.00 27.92
N GLY A 397 32.67 -10.05 28.54
CA GLY A 397 31.87 -8.86 28.84
C GLY A 397 32.53 -7.89 29.83
N GLU A 398 33.62 -7.22 29.44
CA GLU A 398 34.22 -6.04 30.04
C GLU A 398 35.48 -5.65 29.25
N LYS A 399 35.66 -4.34 28.99
CA LYS A 399 36.81 -3.68 28.34
C LYS A 399 36.75 -3.48 26.82
N LYS A 400 35.73 -2.77 26.34
CA LYS A 400 35.98 -1.72 25.33
C LYS A 400 34.94 -0.60 25.51
N LYS A 401 35.39 0.50 26.12
CA LYS A 401 34.70 1.80 26.07
C LYS A 401 34.63 2.21 24.59
N SER A 402 33.49 1.97 23.96
CA SER A 402 33.05 2.75 22.80
C SER A 402 31.76 3.44 23.25
N GLY A 403 31.64 4.72 22.91
CA GLY A 403 30.74 5.69 23.55
C GLY A 403 29.25 5.32 23.50
N PRO A 404 28.42 6.03 24.27
CA PRO A 404 27.04 5.65 24.49
C PRO A 404 26.25 5.85 23.20
N ILE A 405 25.82 4.75 22.58
CA ILE A 405 24.53 4.76 21.90
C ILE A 405 23.53 4.55 23.02
N GLU A 406 23.05 5.64 23.60
CA GLU A 406 21.91 5.65 24.52
C GLU A 406 20.69 5.09 23.78
N LEU A 407 20.54 3.76 23.81
CA LEU A 407 19.21 3.19 23.91
C LEU A 407 18.72 3.58 25.30
N ASP A 408 17.66 4.37 25.35
CA ASP A 408 17.02 4.78 26.59
C ASP A 408 16.40 3.54 27.26
N VAL A 409 17.26 2.77 27.96
CA VAL A 409 16.94 1.54 28.71
C VAL A 409 15.82 1.80 29.74
N LYS A 410 15.60 3.07 30.11
CA LYS A 410 14.55 3.51 31.02
C LYS A 410 13.13 3.32 30.47
N MET A 411 12.93 3.35 29.15
CA MET A 411 11.61 3.04 28.57
C MET A 411 11.29 1.55 28.53
N LEU A 412 12.30 0.67 28.58
CA LEU A 412 12.11 -0.78 28.60
C LEU A 412 11.76 -1.31 30.00
N SER A 413 12.32 -0.74 31.08
CA SER A 413 11.96 -1.15 32.44
C SER A 413 10.51 -0.85 32.79
N ASP A 414 9.96 0.24 32.26
CA ASP A 414 8.65 0.76 32.67
C ASP A 414 7.50 0.17 31.81
N THR A 415 7.81 -0.44 30.66
CA THR A 415 6.80 -1.03 29.76
C THR A 415 6.64 -2.55 29.94
N ILE A 416 7.62 -3.23 30.55
CA ILE A 416 7.58 -4.70 30.81
C ILE A 416 6.46 -5.08 31.81
N TRP A 417 5.87 -4.12 32.52
CA TRP A 417 4.92 -4.38 33.62
C TRP A 417 3.48 -3.90 33.39
N LEU A 418 3.12 -3.38 32.21
CA LEU A 418 1.79 -2.75 32.02
C LEU A 418 0.70 -3.56 31.32
N ASP A 419 1.00 -4.69 30.67
CA ASP A 419 -0.07 -5.58 30.18
C ASP A 419 -0.33 -6.72 31.17
N GLY A 420 -0.86 -6.31 32.32
CA GLY A 420 -1.55 -7.17 33.28
C GLY A 420 -3.00 -6.74 33.42
N ARG A 421 -3.82 -6.96 32.37
CA ARG A 421 -5.28 -7.07 32.48
C ARG A 421 -5.91 -7.74 31.26
#